data_AF-A0A8S1F0Y5-F1
#
_entry.id   AF-A0A8S1F0Y5-F1
#
_cell.length_a   1.000
_cell.length_b   1.000
_cell.length_c   1.000
_cell.angle_alpha   90.00
_cell.angle_beta   90.00
_cell.angle_gamma   90.00
#
_symmetry.space_group_name_H-M   'P 1'
#
loop_
_entity.id
_entity.type
_entity.pdbx_description
1 polymer ?
#
loop_
_entity_poly.entity_id
_entity_poly.type
_entity_poly.pdbx_seq_one_letter_code
_entity_poly.pdbx_strand_id
1 'polypeptide(L)'
;MEALDKLTIDEKDLLRKSWKVLEKSLNNTAYNIFEMIINQSPDTKALFPFIKMNQGGRSREMEFHALRFMQVLESVVKTLDNPESLNPLCDNLGRVHGRLSESRGFRTHHWAVFIECTLYHFRRVLSQDSAFHRMEPLDKVIILWRTILRLLIKQMKRGFNTDIRNRAASREIEDTQKASTSSSPVSSDNSSLIALPQTITQSITLPNISNNYKSLEAARVTNGDRNQSSTGIFRPLKDFARRKFISHF
;
A
#
# COMPACT_ATOMS: atom_id res chain seq x y z
N MET A 1 -10.77 13.09 2.61
CA MET A 1 -9.74 13.64 1.71
C MET A 1 -10.16 14.98 1.08
N GLU A 2 -10.64 15.91 1.91
CA GLU A 2 -11.22 17.21 1.51
C GLU A 2 -10.40 18.06 0.52
N ALA A 3 -9.07 17.93 0.51
CA ALA A 3 -8.23 18.68 -0.43
C ALA A 3 -8.32 18.20 -1.89
N LEU A 4 -8.80 16.97 -2.14
CA LEU A 4 -9.07 16.49 -3.50
C LEU A 4 -10.35 17.10 -4.09
N ASP A 5 -11.30 17.51 -3.24
CA ASP A 5 -12.51 18.19 -3.67
C ASP A 5 -12.23 19.59 -4.24
N LYS A 6 -11.08 20.17 -3.88
CA LYS A 6 -10.62 21.47 -4.36
C LYS A 6 -10.00 21.44 -5.76
N LEU A 7 -9.78 20.25 -6.33
CA LEU A 7 -9.28 20.14 -7.70
C LEU A 7 -10.36 20.57 -8.70
N THR A 8 -9.99 21.39 -9.68
CA THR A 8 -10.91 21.78 -10.74
C THR A 8 -11.26 20.59 -11.63
N ILE A 9 -12.34 20.70 -12.40
CA ILE A 9 -12.75 19.66 -13.36
C ILE A 9 -11.60 19.39 -14.36
N ASP A 10 -10.96 20.44 -14.87
CA ASP A 10 -9.83 20.33 -15.79
C ASP A 10 -8.63 19.60 -15.18
N GLU A 11 -8.34 19.84 -13.88
CA GLU A 11 -7.26 19.16 -13.16
C GLU A 11 -7.57 17.68 -12.96
N LYS A 12 -8.82 17.35 -12.60
CA LYS A 12 -9.27 15.95 -12.48
C LYS A 12 -9.19 15.24 -13.82
N ASP A 13 -9.57 15.89 -14.91
CA ASP A 13 -9.49 15.32 -16.26
C ASP A 13 -8.04 15.16 -16.72
N LEU A 14 -7.15 16.09 -16.39
CA LEU A 14 -5.73 15.97 -16.67
C LEU A 14 -5.11 14.77 -15.92
N LEU A 15 -5.48 14.56 -14.65
CA LEU A 15 -5.09 13.38 -13.88
C LEU A 15 -5.59 12.09 -14.54
N ARG A 16 -6.87 12.01 -14.91
CA ARG A 16 -7.45 10.84 -15.62
C ARG A 16 -6.74 10.56 -16.94
N LYS A 17 -6.46 11.60 -17.75
CA LYS A 17 -5.73 11.47 -19.02
C LYS A 17 -4.31 10.95 -18.79
N SER A 18 -3.58 11.48 -17.82
CA SER A 18 -2.22 11.02 -17.52
C SER A 18 -2.18 9.59 -16.99
N TRP A 19 -3.18 9.19 -16.19
CA TRP A 19 -3.30 7.81 -15.74
C TRP A 19 -3.45 6.81 -16.90
N LYS A 20 -4.25 7.16 -17.92
CA LYS A 20 -4.40 6.36 -19.15
C LYS A 20 -3.09 6.19 -19.93
N VAL A 21 -2.14 7.11 -19.77
CA VAL A 21 -0.80 6.95 -20.35
C VAL A 21 0.05 6.03 -19.46
N LEU A 22 0.06 6.27 -18.16
CA LEU A 22 0.84 5.50 -17.18
C LEU A 22 0.43 4.01 -17.15
N GLU A 23 -0.85 3.69 -17.33
CA GLU A 23 -1.36 2.31 -17.30
C GLU A 23 -0.83 1.43 -18.45
N LYS A 24 -0.38 2.04 -19.55
CA LYS A 24 0.19 1.31 -20.70
C LYS A 24 1.45 0.53 -20.29
N SER A 25 2.26 1.10 -19.40
CA SER A 25 3.55 0.56 -18.93
C SER A 25 3.59 0.30 -17.42
N LEU A 26 2.43 0.07 -16.80
CA LEU A 26 2.26 0.06 -15.34
C LEU A 26 3.23 -0.88 -14.61
N ASN A 27 3.35 -2.15 -15.03
CA ASN A 27 4.26 -3.11 -14.40
C ASN A 27 5.72 -2.64 -14.43
N ASN A 28 6.15 -2.13 -15.58
CA ASN A 28 7.52 -1.67 -15.73
C ASN A 28 7.78 -0.45 -14.84
N THR A 29 6.87 0.53 -14.88
CA THR A 29 6.92 1.75 -14.09
C THR A 29 6.92 1.45 -12.59
N ALA A 30 6.01 0.58 -12.12
CA ALA A 30 5.89 0.20 -10.72
C ALA A 30 7.20 -0.38 -10.17
N TYR A 31 7.75 -1.37 -10.87
CA TYR A 31 8.99 -2.00 -10.44
C TYR A 31 10.15 -1.01 -10.42
N ASN A 32 10.29 -0.17 -11.46
CA ASN A 32 11.39 0.79 -11.53
C ASN A 32 11.33 1.81 -10.38
N ILE A 33 10.11 2.21 -9.96
CA ILE A 33 9.91 3.05 -8.77
C ILE A 33 10.48 2.36 -7.53
N PHE A 34 10.11 1.10 -7.28
CA PHE A 34 10.58 0.38 -6.10
C PHE A 34 12.08 0.03 -6.15
N GLU A 35 12.61 -0.26 -7.33
CA GLU A 35 14.05 -0.42 -7.54
C GLU A 35 14.79 0.87 -7.18
N MET A 36 14.30 2.02 -7.65
CA MET A 36 14.88 3.33 -7.32
C MET A 36 14.77 3.65 -5.82
N ILE A 37 13.65 3.33 -5.16
CA ILE A 37 13.49 3.49 -3.71
C ILE A 37 14.55 2.69 -2.95
N ILE A 38 14.77 1.43 -3.33
CA ILE A 38 15.74 0.55 -2.66
C ILE A 38 17.18 1.02 -2.90
N ASN A 39 17.47 1.57 -4.08
CA ASN A 39 18.78 2.11 -4.38
C ASN A 39 19.05 3.43 -3.63
N GLN A 40 18.03 4.28 -3.46
CA GLN A 40 18.16 5.55 -2.72
C GLN A 40 18.11 5.39 -1.21
N SER A 41 17.41 4.36 -0.71
CA SER A 41 17.24 4.09 0.72
C SER A 41 17.43 2.58 0.98
N PRO A 42 18.68 2.09 1.02
CA PRO A 42 18.96 0.66 1.11
C PRO A 42 18.42 -0.04 2.36
N ASP A 43 18.21 0.71 3.43
CA ASP A 43 17.57 0.26 4.67
C ASP A 43 16.13 -0.24 4.42
N THR A 44 15.46 0.27 3.37
CA THR A 44 14.12 -0.20 2.98
C THR A 44 14.08 -1.68 2.59
N LYS A 45 15.21 -2.31 2.25
CA LYS A 45 15.29 -3.75 1.98
C LYS A 45 14.78 -4.59 3.16
N ALA A 46 15.01 -4.15 4.39
CA ALA A 46 14.54 -4.83 5.60
C ALA A 46 13.01 -4.89 5.71
N LEU A 47 12.29 -3.97 5.04
CA LEU A 47 10.83 -3.95 5.00
C LEU A 47 10.27 -5.12 4.17
N PHE A 48 11.09 -5.65 3.26
CA PHE A 48 10.71 -6.63 2.25
C PHE A 48 11.52 -7.94 2.32
N PRO A 49 11.53 -8.65 3.47
CA PRO A 49 12.32 -9.88 3.63
C PRO A 49 11.87 -11.04 2.74
N PHE A 50 10.67 -10.96 2.17
CA PHE A 50 10.15 -11.94 1.21
C PHE A 50 10.66 -11.71 -0.21
N ILE A 51 11.29 -10.57 -0.48
CA ILE A 51 11.78 -10.22 -1.80
C ILE A 51 13.20 -10.76 -1.95
N LYS A 52 13.33 -11.84 -2.71
CA LYS A 52 14.62 -12.34 -3.14
C LYS A 52 15.14 -11.41 -4.24
N MET A 53 16.07 -10.53 -3.88
CA MET A 53 16.79 -9.74 -4.87
C MET A 53 17.73 -10.70 -5.61
N ASN A 54 17.28 -11.23 -6.75
CA ASN A 54 18.11 -12.10 -7.57
C ASN A 54 19.31 -11.30 -8.09
N GLN A 55 20.50 -11.89 -8.02
CA GLN A 55 21.70 -11.32 -8.64
C GLN A 55 21.50 -11.33 -10.16
N GLY A 56 21.00 -10.22 -10.71
CA GLY A 56 20.87 -10.01 -12.16
C GLY A 56 19.45 -10.11 -12.76
N GLY A 57 18.38 -10.10 -11.97
CA GLY A 57 17.01 -10.20 -12.53
C GLY A 57 15.91 -9.53 -11.70
N ARG A 58 14.78 -9.24 -12.36
CA ARG A 58 13.60 -8.64 -11.73
C ARG A 58 12.95 -9.63 -10.75
N SER A 59 12.84 -9.25 -9.47
CA SER A 59 12.10 -10.04 -8.48
C SER A 59 10.59 -9.99 -8.78
N ARG A 60 9.97 -11.18 -8.86
CA ARG A 60 8.53 -11.31 -9.07
C ARG A 60 7.74 -10.82 -7.86
N GLU A 61 8.25 -11.05 -6.66
CA GLU A 61 7.69 -10.56 -5.40
C GLU A 61 7.70 -9.03 -5.35
N MET A 62 8.78 -8.41 -5.83
CA MET A 62 8.86 -6.95 -5.98
C MET A 62 7.82 -6.45 -6.97
N GLU A 63 7.72 -7.08 -8.14
CA GLU A 63 6.73 -6.68 -9.14
C GLU A 63 5.30 -6.74 -8.57
N PHE A 64 4.95 -7.83 -7.88
CA PHE A 64 3.65 -7.94 -7.21
C PHE A 64 3.42 -6.88 -6.15
N HIS A 65 4.43 -6.60 -5.31
CA HIS A 65 4.30 -5.58 -4.29
C HIS A 65 4.14 -4.18 -4.91
N ALA A 66 4.96 -3.85 -5.91
CA ALA A 66 4.91 -2.58 -6.62
C ALA A 66 3.56 -2.35 -7.30
N LEU A 67 2.95 -3.40 -7.87
CA LEU A 67 1.62 -3.31 -8.48
C LEU A 67 0.51 -3.02 -7.46
N ARG A 68 0.60 -3.53 -6.23
CA ARG A 68 -0.37 -3.18 -5.18
C ARG A 68 -0.35 -1.69 -4.88
N PHE A 69 0.81 -1.04 -4.96
CA PHE A 69 0.86 0.42 -4.84
C PHE A 69 0.17 1.11 -6.02
N MET A 70 0.44 0.69 -7.26
CA MET A 70 -0.21 1.29 -8.42
C MET A 70 -1.74 1.16 -8.38
N GLN A 71 -2.26 0.08 -7.80
CA GLN A 71 -3.71 -0.09 -7.56
C GLN A 71 -4.28 0.96 -6.60
N VAL A 72 -3.53 1.38 -5.58
CA VAL A 72 -3.96 2.47 -4.70
C VAL A 72 -4.08 3.79 -5.48
N LEU A 73 -3.12 4.08 -6.36
CA LEU A 73 -3.21 5.26 -7.23
C LEU A 73 -4.36 5.16 -8.23
N GLU A 74 -4.64 3.98 -8.76
CA GLU A 74 -5.80 3.73 -9.61
C GLU A 74 -7.11 4.04 -8.85
N SER A 75 -7.22 3.59 -7.60
CA SER A 75 -8.37 3.89 -6.75
C SER A 75 -8.53 5.40 -6.54
N VAL A 76 -7.44 6.16 -6.41
CA VAL A 76 -7.50 7.63 -6.38
C VAL A 76 -8.10 8.20 -7.65
N VAL A 77 -7.59 7.81 -8.81
CA VAL A 77 -8.08 8.33 -10.09
C VAL A 77 -9.57 8.02 -10.29
N LYS A 78 -10.02 6.83 -9.87
CA LYS A 78 -11.43 6.40 -9.96
C LYS A 78 -12.37 7.11 -8.98
N THR A 79 -11.84 7.72 -7.93
CA THR A 79 -12.63 8.32 -6.85
C THR A 79 -12.38 9.82 -6.71
N LEU A 80 -11.81 10.47 -7.73
CA LEU A 80 -11.58 11.93 -7.76
C LEU A 80 -12.85 12.77 -7.53
N ASP A 81 -14.03 12.21 -7.82
CA ASP A 81 -15.32 12.87 -7.60
C ASP A 81 -15.96 12.52 -6.25
N ASN A 82 -15.42 11.52 -5.55
CA ASN A 82 -15.85 11.11 -4.21
C ASN A 82 -14.65 10.64 -3.36
N PRO A 83 -13.76 11.55 -2.97
CA PRO A 83 -12.48 11.19 -2.36
C PRO A 83 -12.59 10.69 -0.92
N GLU A 84 -13.71 10.95 -0.23
CA GLU A 84 -13.95 10.45 1.13
C GLU A 84 -13.98 8.92 1.21
N SER A 85 -14.35 8.26 0.11
CA SER A 85 -14.34 6.79 -0.01
C SER A 85 -12.96 6.15 0.19
N LEU A 86 -11.87 6.94 0.11
CA LEU A 86 -10.50 6.47 0.28
C LEU A 86 -9.99 6.55 1.72
N ASN A 87 -10.70 7.21 2.63
CA ASN A 87 -10.25 7.35 4.01
C ASN A 87 -10.01 5.99 4.68
N PRO A 88 -10.90 4.97 4.57
CA PRO A 88 -10.67 3.67 5.19
C PRO A 88 -9.44 2.95 4.61
N LEU A 89 -9.24 3.04 3.29
CA LEU A 89 -8.06 2.48 2.62
C LEU A 89 -6.77 3.11 3.14
N CYS A 90 -6.73 4.45 3.19
CA CYS A 90 -5.56 5.19 3.67
C CYS A 90 -5.27 4.91 5.15
N ASP A 91 -6.30 4.84 6.00
CA ASP A 91 -6.14 4.54 7.43
C ASP A 91 -5.53 3.15 7.63
N ASN A 92 -6.07 2.13 6.95
CA ASN A 92 -5.55 0.76 7.04
C ASN A 92 -4.10 0.67 6.54
N LEU A 93 -3.78 1.28 5.39
CA LEU A 93 -2.41 1.33 4.88
C LEU A 93 -1.48 2.08 5.85
N GLY A 94 -1.95 3.15 6.48
CA GLY A 94 -1.25 3.86 7.54
C GLY A 94 -0.87 2.97 8.71
N ARG A 95 -1.84 2.22 9.25
CA ARG A 95 -1.61 1.27 10.35
C ARG A 95 -0.62 0.17 10.00
N VAL A 96 -0.68 -0.35 8.77
CA VAL A 96 0.32 -1.30 8.26
C VAL A 96 1.73 -0.73 8.37
N HIS A 97 1.93 0.52 7.96
CA HIS A 97 3.26 1.16 8.06
C HIS A 97 3.65 1.47 9.51
N GLY A 98 2.68 1.73 10.40
CA GLY A 98 2.93 1.85 11.84
C GLY A 98 3.55 0.58 12.42
N ARG A 99 2.97 -0.58 12.09
CA ARG A 99 3.53 -1.90 12.46
C ARG A 99 4.91 -2.14 11.88
N LEU A 100 5.16 -1.73 10.64
CA LEU A 100 6.47 -1.85 10.00
C LEU A 100 7.52 -0.94 10.64
N SER A 101 7.12 0.19 11.24
CA SER A 101 8.04 1.10 11.91
C SER A 101 8.74 0.43 13.09
N GLU A 102 7.96 -0.27 13.89
CA GLU A 102 8.46 -1.03 15.03
C GLU A 102 9.16 -2.33 14.62
N SER A 103 8.51 -3.14 13.77
CA SER A 103 9.00 -4.50 13.49
C SER A 103 10.17 -4.55 12.51
N ARG A 104 10.29 -3.56 11.61
CA ARG A 104 11.22 -3.59 10.48
C ARG A 104 11.89 -2.24 10.19
N GLY A 105 11.74 -1.26 11.08
CA GLY A 105 12.44 0.01 10.98
C GLY A 105 11.92 0.95 9.89
N PHE A 106 10.64 0.86 9.49
CA PHE A 106 10.05 1.89 8.62
C PHE A 106 10.13 3.28 9.26
N ARG A 107 10.61 4.28 8.51
CA ARG A 107 10.81 5.65 8.99
C ARG A 107 10.03 6.63 8.14
N THR A 108 9.68 7.77 8.74
CA THR A 108 8.89 8.81 8.08
C THR A 108 9.56 9.45 6.87
N HIS A 109 10.90 9.39 6.76
CA HIS A 109 11.63 9.90 5.60
C HIS A 109 11.40 9.04 4.34
N HIS A 110 11.06 7.74 4.49
CA HIS A 110 10.76 6.86 3.35
C HIS A 110 9.56 7.36 2.52
N TRP A 111 8.62 8.08 3.15
CA TRP A 111 7.53 8.74 2.43
C TRP A 111 8.02 9.77 1.40
N ALA A 112 9.06 10.53 1.73
CA ALA A 112 9.60 11.54 0.82
C ALA A 112 10.34 10.87 -0.36
N VAL A 113 11.18 9.88 -0.06
CA VAL A 113 11.87 9.07 -1.09
C VAL A 113 10.87 8.48 -2.08
N PHE A 114 9.79 7.90 -1.56
CA PHE A 114 8.72 7.35 -2.37
C PHE A 114 8.05 8.37 -3.30
N ILE A 115 7.75 9.59 -2.80
CA ILE A 115 7.18 10.66 -3.63
C ILE A 115 8.13 10.97 -4.79
N GLU A 116 9.40 11.22 -4.51
CA GLU A 116 10.36 11.64 -5.54
C GLU A 116 10.60 10.53 -6.58
N CYS A 117 10.78 9.28 -6.16
CA CYS A 117 10.92 8.15 -7.08
C CYS A 117 9.67 7.98 -7.96
N THR A 118 8.48 8.09 -7.39
CA THR A 118 7.22 8.00 -8.15
C THR A 118 7.13 9.10 -9.21
N LEU A 119 7.37 10.36 -8.80
CA LEU A 119 7.28 11.50 -9.71
C LEU A 119 8.34 11.48 -10.81
N TYR A 120 9.55 11.03 -10.50
CA TYR A 120 10.61 10.84 -11.50
C TYR A 120 10.15 9.89 -12.61
N HIS A 121 9.62 8.72 -12.24
CA HIS A 121 9.17 7.74 -13.23
C HIS A 121 7.90 8.17 -13.95
N PHE A 122 6.97 8.86 -13.28
CA PHE A 122 5.78 9.39 -13.93
C PHE A 122 6.15 10.42 -14.98
N ARG A 123 7.06 11.36 -14.64
CA ARG A 123 7.54 12.37 -15.58
C ARG A 123 8.18 11.73 -16.80
N ARG A 124 9.04 10.72 -16.59
CA ARG A 124 9.73 10.00 -17.67
C ARG A 124 8.76 9.29 -18.63
N VAL A 125 7.70 8.68 -18.10
CA VAL A 125 6.70 8.00 -18.95
C VAL A 125 5.82 9.01 -19.68
N LEU A 126 5.36 10.04 -18.97
CA LEU A 126 4.47 11.05 -19.56
C LEU A 126 5.18 11.89 -20.62
N SER A 127 6.46 12.23 -20.45
CA SER A 127 7.22 13.01 -21.45
C SER A 127 7.37 12.30 -22.80
N GLN A 128 7.12 10.99 -22.86
CA GLN A 128 7.17 10.21 -24.10
C GLN A 128 5.83 10.19 -24.85
N ASP A 129 4.74 10.63 -24.23
CA ASP A 129 3.40 10.63 -24.83
C ASP A 129 3.09 11.96 -25.51
N SER A 130 2.41 11.90 -26.66
CA SER A 130 2.10 13.08 -27.47
C SER A 130 1.18 14.09 -26.77
N ALA A 131 0.45 13.70 -25.73
CA ALA A 131 -0.37 14.63 -24.95
C ALA A 131 0.45 15.42 -23.91
N PHE A 132 1.61 14.91 -23.51
CA PHE A 132 2.39 15.43 -22.37
C PHE A 132 3.86 15.72 -22.71
N HIS A 133 4.30 15.58 -23.97
CA HIS A 133 5.69 15.86 -24.35
C HIS A 133 6.07 17.35 -24.22
N ARG A 134 5.10 18.28 -24.20
CA ARG A 134 5.33 19.71 -23.98
C ARG A 134 5.54 20.00 -22.50
N MET A 135 6.45 20.93 -22.19
CA MET A 135 6.84 21.25 -20.81
C MET A 135 5.66 21.69 -19.94
N GLU A 136 4.82 22.59 -20.43
CA GLU A 136 3.68 23.13 -19.67
C GLU A 136 2.67 22.04 -19.20
N PRO A 137 2.08 21.20 -20.08
CA PRO A 137 1.18 20.14 -19.63
C PRO A 137 1.88 19.08 -18.77
N LEU A 138 3.16 18.80 -19.04
CA LEU A 138 3.96 17.89 -18.22
C LEU A 138 4.15 18.40 -16.80
N ASP A 139 4.55 19.66 -16.64
CA ASP A 139 4.78 20.27 -15.33
C ASP A 139 3.49 20.37 -14.53
N LYS A 140 2.40 20.81 -15.19
CA LYS A 140 1.08 20.89 -14.57
C LYS A 140 0.65 19.53 -14.02
N VAL A 141 0.76 18.46 -14.82
CA VAL A 141 0.31 17.13 -14.36
C VAL A 141 1.23 16.52 -13.30
N ILE A 142 2.53 16.80 -13.33
CA ILE A 142 3.47 16.33 -12.30
C ILE A 142 3.24 17.06 -10.97
N ILE A 143 2.89 18.35 -11.00
CA ILE A 143 2.47 19.09 -9.80
C ILE A 143 1.19 18.49 -9.21
N LEU A 144 0.20 18.15 -10.06
CA LEU A 144 -1.02 17.49 -9.60
C LEU A 144 -0.72 16.13 -8.94
N TRP A 145 0.09 15.27 -9.58
CA TRP A 145 0.49 14.00 -8.98
C TRP A 145 1.26 14.17 -7.66
N ARG A 146 2.11 15.19 -7.56
CA ARG A 146 2.79 15.52 -6.30
C ARG A 146 1.78 15.87 -5.20
N THR A 147 0.74 16.63 -5.53
CA THR A 147 -0.36 16.94 -4.61
C THR A 147 -1.11 15.67 -4.21
N ILE A 148 -1.49 14.81 -5.16
CA ILE A 148 -2.15 13.52 -4.89
C ILE A 148 -1.33 12.67 -3.89
N LEU A 149 -0.04 12.47 -4.16
CA LEU A 149 0.83 11.62 -3.32
C LEU A 149 0.97 12.20 -1.92
N ARG A 150 1.13 13.53 -1.79
CA ARG A 150 1.19 14.21 -0.49
C ARG A 150 -0.11 14.05 0.30
N LEU A 151 -1.26 14.13 -0.36
CA LEU A 151 -2.57 13.97 0.28
C LEU A 151 -2.78 12.52 0.74
N LEU A 152 -2.45 11.54 -0.09
CA LEU A 152 -2.46 10.12 0.30
C LEU A 152 -1.60 9.88 1.54
N ILE A 153 -0.35 10.33 1.52
CA ILE A 153 0.58 10.15 2.64
C ILE A 153 0.09 10.90 3.88
N LYS A 154 -0.48 12.10 3.74
CA LYS A 154 -1.08 12.84 4.86
C LYS A 154 -2.18 12.02 5.54
N GLN A 155 -3.05 11.38 4.75
CA GLN A 155 -4.10 10.52 5.30
C GLN A 155 -3.53 9.24 5.92
N MET A 156 -2.57 8.59 5.27
CA MET A 156 -1.90 7.40 5.81
C MET A 156 -1.17 7.70 7.12
N LYS A 157 -0.60 8.90 7.28
CA LYS A 157 0.03 9.34 8.53
C LYS A 157 -0.95 9.36 9.71
N ARG A 158 -2.26 9.54 9.48
CA ARG A 158 -3.28 9.46 10.55
C ARG A 158 -3.37 8.04 11.12
N GLY A 159 -3.50 7.04 10.23
CA GLY A 159 -3.51 5.63 10.62
C GLY A 159 -2.19 5.18 11.23
N PHE A 160 -1.07 5.64 10.66
CA PHE A 160 0.27 5.40 11.18
C PHE A 160 0.42 5.90 12.63
N ASN A 161 0.12 7.17 12.89
CA ASN A 161 0.24 7.76 14.23
C ASN A 161 -0.74 7.14 15.22
N THR A 162 -1.87 6.63 14.77
CA THR A 162 -2.83 5.92 15.62
C THR A 162 -2.27 4.56 16.03
N ASP A 163 -1.68 3.80 15.10
CA ASP A 163 -1.05 2.51 15.41
C ASP A 163 0.13 2.67 16.38
N ILE A 164 0.99 3.68 16.15
CA ILE A 164 2.13 3.98 17.04
C ILE A 164 1.65 4.33 18.46
N ARG A 165 0.65 5.21 18.60
CA ARG A 165 0.11 5.60 19.92
C ARG A 165 -0.53 4.42 20.65
N ASN A 166 -1.34 3.62 19.96
CA ASN A 166 -1.98 2.45 20.56
C ASN A 166 -0.94 1.46 21.11
N ARG A 167 0.15 1.24 20.38
CA ARG A 167 1.24 0.35 20.82
C ARG A 167 2.03 0.91 21.99
N ALA A 168 2.29 2.22 22.02
CA ALA A 168 2.92 2.87 23.16
C ALA A 168 2.07 2.70 24.42
N ALA A 169 0.76 2.98 24.34
CA ALA A 169 -0.16 2.79 25.45
C ALA A 169 -0.23 1.33 25.92
N SER A 170 -0.23 0.36 25.00
CA SER A 170 -0.21 -1.07 25.38
C SER A 170 1.05 -1.47 26.16
N ARG A 171 2.21 -0.90 25.83
CA ARG A 171 3.46 -1.14 26.59
C ARG A 171 3.40 -0.56 27.99
N GLU A 172 2.93 0.67 28.13
CA GLU A 172 2.82 1.34 29.43
C GLU A 172 1.91 0.54 30.38
N ILE A 173 0.83 -0.03 29.87
CA ILE A 173 -0.07 -0.91 30.65
C ILE A 173 0.67 -2.18 31.08
N GLU A 174 1.41 -2.82 30.18
CA GLU A 174 2.16 -4.05 30.47
C GLU A 174 3.26 -3.79 31.53
N ASP A 175 3.97 -2.69 31.42
CA ASP A 175 5.03 -2.30 32.36
C ASP A 175 4.45 -1.95 33.74
N THR A 176 3.30 -1.27 33.78
CA THR A 176 2.59 -0.97 35.03
C THR A 176 2.11 -2.26 35.71
N GLN A 177 1.59 -3.23 34.96
CA GLN A 177 1.16 -4.52 35.49
C GLN A 177 2.33 -5.34 36.04
N LYS A 178 3.49 -5.35 35.36
CA LYS A 178 4.73 -5.99 35.86
C LYS A 178 5.30 -5.31 37.11
N ALA A 179 5.24 -3.98 37.18
CA ALA A 179 5.65 -3.24 38.37
C ALA A 179 4.75 -3.57 39.58
N SER A 180 3.44 -3.69 39.35
CA SER A 180 2.45 -4.02 40.39
C SER A 180 2.59 -5.45 40.93
N THR A 181 3.02 -6.41 40.10
CA THR A 181 3.21 -7.81 40.50
C THR A 181 4.57 -8.07 41.16
N SER A 182 5.54 -7.17 41.00
CA SER A 182 6.86 -7.26 41.65
C SER A 182 6.93 -6.62 43.03
N SER A 183 5.90 -5.88 43.47
CA SER A 183 5.83 -5.22 44.79
C SER A 183 5.11 -6.04 45.88
N SER A 184 4.74 -7.29 45.63
CA SER A 184 4.20 -8.19 46.66
C SER A 184 5.32 -8.99 47.33
N PRO A 185 5.48 -8.96 48.67
CA PRO A 185 6.48 -9.77 49.34
C PRO A 185 6.10 -11.25 49.23
N VAL A 186 7.01 -12.02 48.62
CA VAL A 186 6.92 -13.48 48.50
C VAL A 186 7.09 -14.11 49.88
N SER A 187 6.02 -14.70 50.41
CA SER A 187 6.13 -15.87 51.28
C SER A 187 6.17 -17.12 50.40
N SER A 188 7.26 -17.88 50.57
CA SER A 188 7.64 -19.13 49.94
C SER A 188 6.55 -20.21 49.96
N ASP A 189 6.30 -20.88 48.83
CA ASP A 189 6.78 -22.25 48.60
C ASP A 189 6.32 -22.85 47.26
N ASN A 190 7.14 -23.82 46.80
CA ASN A 190 6.92 -24.87 45.79
C ASN A 190 7.26 -24.63 44.30
N SER A 191 8.44 -25.13 43.95
CA SER A 191 8.78 -25.99 42.80
C SER A 191 7.69 -26.27 41.76
N SER A 192 7.94 -25.89 40.50
CA SER A 192 7.98 -26.83 39.36
C SER A 192 8.34 -26.14 38.02
N LEU A 193 9.26 -26.81 37.31
CA LEU A 193 9.44 -26.90 35.86
C LEU A 193 9.73 -25.62 35.04
N ILE A 194 11.01 -25.49 34.71
CA ILE A 194 11.60 -24.59 33.72
C ILE A 194 11.09 -24.99 32.33
N ALA A 195 10.30 -24.13 31.69
CA ALA A 195 10.02 -24.18 30.26
C ALA A 195 10.71 -23.00 29.56
N LEU A 196 11.61 -23.30 28.61
CA LEU A 196 12.29 -22.34 27.75
C LEU A 196 11.29 -21.52 26.92
N PRO A 197 11.49 -20.20 26.74
CA PRO A 197 10.66 -19.43 25.83
C PRO A 197 11.08 -19.72 24.38
N GLN A 198 10.19 -20.40 23.64
CA GLN A 198 10.30 -20.52 22.20
C GLN A 198 10.15 -19.14 21.58
N THR A 199 11.18 -18.70 20.85
CA THR A 199 11.16 -17.52 19.99
C THR A 199 10.04 -17.63 18.96
N ILE A 200 8.98 -16.85 19.16
CA ILE A 200 7.89 -16.70 18.20
C ILE A 200 8.40 -15.82 17.05
N THR A 201 8.89 -16.44 15.99
CA THR A 201 9.07 -15.77 14.69
C THR A 201 7.68 -15.59 14.07
N GLN A 202 6.95 -14.55 14.49
CA GLN A 202 5.70 -14.16 13.84
C GLN A 202 6.03 -13.56 12.47
N SER A 203 5.86 -14.37 11.43
CA SER A 203 5.75 -13.93 10.05
C SER A 203 4.65 -12.86 9.95
N ILE A 204 5.03 -11.59 9.88
CA ILE A 204 4.11 -10.50 9.53
C ILE A 204 3.74 -10.69 8.06
N THR A 205 2.77 -11.57 7.81
CA THR A 205 2.03 -11.61 6.58
C THR A 205 1.06 -10.44 6.66
N LEU A 206 1.20 -9.48 5.74
CA LEU A 206 0.16 -8.48 5.48
C LEU A 206 -1.20 -9.19 5.41
N PRO A 207 -2.30 -8.61 5.92
CA PRO A 207 -3.59 -9.28 5.89
C PRO A 207 -3.87 -9.79 4.48
N ASN A 208 -4.01 -11.12 4.40
CA ASN A 208 -4.38 -11.82 3.19
C ASN A 208 -5.86 -11.45 2.92
N ILE A 209 -6.09 -10.49 2.04
CA ILE A 209 -7.42 -10.23 1.49
C ILE A 209 -7.73 -11.37 0.52
N SER A 210 -8.02 -12.56 1.05
CA SER A 210 -8.73 -13.66 0.39
C SER A 210 -8.67 -14.90 1.27
N ASN A 211 -9.77 -15.24 1.95
CA ASN A 211 -10.17 -16.62 2.25
C ASN A 211 -11.65 -16.69 2.65
N ASN A 212 -12.54 -16.19 1.78
CA ASN A 212 -13.96 -16.49 1.89
C ASN A 212 -14.64 -16.70 0.52
N TYR A 213 -13.95 -17.39 -0.39
CA TYR A 213 -14.46 -17.67 -1.75
C TYR A 213 -14.95 -19.11 -1.97
N LYS A 214 -14.82 -20.02 -0.98
CA LYS A 214 -15.24 -21.42 -1.16
C LYS A 214 -16.64 -21.78 -0.66
N SER A 215 -17.40 -20.84 -0.09
CA SER A 215 -18.75 -21.11 0.44
C SER A 215 -19.89 -20.47 -0.33
N LEU A 216 -19.63 -19.78 -1.45
CA LEU A 216 -20.66 -19.14 -2.28
C LEU A 216 -20.81 -19.73 -3.69
N GLU A 217 -19.95 -20.68 -4.07
CA GLU A 217 -19.96 -21.28 -5.41
C GLU A 217 -20.84 -22.54 -5.50
N ALA A 218 -21.35 -23.05 -4.36
CA ALA A 218 -22.26 -24.19 -4.30
C ALA A 218 -23.75 -23.83 -4.47
N ALA A 219 -24.11 -22.55 -4.58
CA ALA A 219 -25.51 -22.11 -4.56
C ALA A 219 -26.01 -21.41 -5.85
N ARG A 220 -25.26 -21.45 -6.96
CA ARG A 220 -25.62 -20.69 -8.17
C ARG A 220 -25.80 -21.48 -9.47
N VAL A 221 -25.89 -22.80 -9.38
CA VAL A 221 -26.43 -23.61 -10.49
C VAL A 221 -27.93 -23.78 -10.25
N THR A 222 -28.71 -22.76 -10.60
CA THR A 222 -30.11 -22.83 -11.05
C THR A 222 -30.66 -21.41 -11.25
N ASN A 223 -31.28 -21.20 -12.42
CA ASN A 223 -32.19 -20.10 -12.80
C ASN A 223 -31.58 -18.72 -13.18
N GLY A 224 -31.49 -18.50 -14.50
CA GLY A 224 -32.37 -17.58 -15.23
C GLY A 224 -32.54 -16.12 -14.79
N ASP A 225 -32.13 -15.23 -15.69
CA ASP A 225 -32.71 -13.92 -16.04
C ASP A 225 -32.32 -12.62 -15.28
N ARG A 226 -31.96 -11.63 -16.13
CA ARG A 226 -31.96 -10.14 -16.05
C ARG A 226 -31.32 -9.35 -14.89
N ASN A 227 -30.53 -8.36 -15.35
CA ASN A 227 -30.28 -7.03 -14.78
C ASN A 227 -30.05 -6.90 -13.27
N GLN A 228 -28.79 -6.67 -12.89
CA GLN A 228 -28.46 -5.79 -11.77
C GLN A 228 -27.00 -5.29 -11.85
N SER A 229 -26.89 -3.97 -11.83
CA SER A 229 -25.70 -3.16 -11.59
C SER A 229 -25.06 -3.54 -10.25
N SER A 230 -23.79 -3.97 -10.29
CA SER A 230 -23.01 -4.33 -9.09
C SER A 230 -21.78 -3.44 -8.97
N THR A 231 -21.79 -2.62 -7.93
CA THR A 231 -20.73 -1.77 -7.39
C THR A 231 -19.65 -2.62 -6.73
N GLY A 232 -18.77 -3.23 -7.53
CA GLY A 232 -17.65 -4.05 -7.03
C GLY A 232 -16.31 -3.30 -7.04
N ILE A 233 -15.92 -2.72 -5.90
CA ILE A 233 -14.62 -2.00 -5.70
C ILE A 233 -13.40 -2.93 -5.68
N PHE A 234 -13.57 -4.25 -5.79
CA PHE A 234 -12.46 -5.20 -5.84
C PHE A 234 -12.64 -6.23 -6.96
N ARG A 235 -11.76 -6.18 -7.96
CA ARG A 235 -11.60 -7.25 -8.97
C ARG A 235 -10.43 -8.16 -8.57
N PRO A 236 -10.53 -9.49 -8.78
CA PRO A 236 -9.45 -10.42 -8.47
C PRO A 236 -8.16 -10.13 -9.26
N LEU A 237 -7.00 -10.27 -8.60
CA LEU A 237 -5.66 -10.02 -9.14
C LEU A 237 -5.36 -10.82 -10.43
N LYS A 238 -6.01 -11.98 -10.60
CA LYS A 238 -5.89 -12.83 -11.79
C LYS A 238 -6.43 -12.15 -13.05
N ASP A 239 -7.46 -11.32 -12.94
CA ASP A 239 -8.06 -10.63 -14.09
C ASP A 239 -7.27 -9.40 -14.51
N PHE A 240 -6.54 -8.79 -13.57
CA PHE A 240 -5.61 -7.68 -13.84
C PHE A 240 -4.39 -8.15 -14.64
N ALA A 241 -3.85 -9.33 -14.33
CA ALA A 241 -2.73 -9.93 -15.06
C ALA A 241 -3.16 -10.61 -16.38
N ARG A 242 -4.37 -11.18 -16.45
CA ARG A 242 -4.84 -11.94 -17.64
C ARG A 242 -5.16 -11.09 -18.86
N ARG A 243 -5.57 -9.82 -18.71
CA ARG A 243 -5.90 -8.96 -19.88
C ARG A 243 -4.73 -8.62 -20.79
N LYS A 244 -3.47 -8.89 -20.40
CA LYS A 244 -2.29 -8.58 -21.22
C LYS A 244 -1.53 -9.82 -21.74
N PHE A 245 -2.08 -11.03 -21.60
CA PHE A 245 -1.52 -12.24 -22.21
C PHE A 245 -2.28 -12.73 -23.46
N ILE A 246 -3.32 -12.01 -23.93
CA ILE A 246 -4.10 -12.37 -25.12
C ILE A 246 -4.13 -11.22 -26.14
N SER A 247 -2.98 -10.61 -26.43
CA SER A 247 -2.86 -9.70 -27.59
C SER A 247 -1.57 -9.88 -28.39
N HIS A 248 -0.94 -11.05 -28.27
CA HIS A 248 0.09 -11.50 -29.21
C HIS A 248 -0.11 -12.99 -29.47
N PHE A 249 -1.18 -13.30 -30.21
CA PHE A 249 -1.24 -14.27 -31.29
C PHE A 249 -2.30 -13.77 -32.27
#